data_AF-A0A537XSP4-F1
#
_entry.id   AF-A0A537XSP4-F1
#
_cell.length_a   1.000
_cell.length_b   1.000
_cell.length_c   1.000
_cell.angle_alpha   90.00
_cell.angle_beta   90.00
_cell.angle_gamma   90.00
#
_symmetry.space_group_name_H-M   'P 1'
#
loop_
_entity.id
_entity.type
_entity.pdbx_description
1 polymer ?
#
loop_
_entity_poly.entity_id
_entity_poly.type
_entity_poly.pdbx_seq_one_letter_code
_entity_poly.pdbx_strand_id
1 'polypeptide(L)'
;MTASTVAQYLAALPADRRAALSAVRKVINENLPEGYEEGMQFGMIGWYVPLSMYPAGYGENPKVPLSFVALASQKSGMVLHFL
;
A
#
# COMPACT_ATOMS: atom_id res chain seq x y z
N MET A 1 12.44 11.07 8.40
CA MET A 1 12.83 10.12 7.33
C MET A 1 11.57 9.43 6.86
N THR A 2 11.29 9.46 5.56
CA THR A 2 10.16 8.75 4.95
C THR A 2 10.49 7.25 4.90
N ALA A 3 9.54 6.39 5.28
CA ALA A 3 9.75 4.94 5.20
C ALA A 3 9.87 4.50 3.74
N SER A 4 10.93 3.76 3.41
CA SER A 4 11.19 3.27 2.05
C SER A 4 10.59 1.88 1.82
N THR A 5 10.19 1.19 2.88
CA THR A 5 9.56 -0.14 2.82
C THR A 5 8.36 -0.25 3.75
N VAL A 6 7.46 -1.19 3.46
CA VAL A 6 6.30 -1.51 4.30
C VAL A 6 6.73 -1.91 5.72
N ALA A 7 7.80 -2.69 5.84
CA ALA A 7 8.36 -3.09 7.14
C ALA A 7 8.82 -1.88 7.96
N GLN A 8 9.55 -0.95 7.33
CA GLN A 8 9.96 0.30 7.98
C GLN A 8 8.76 1.16 8.37
N TYR A 9 7.75 1.25 7.51
CA TYR A 9 6.53 1.99 7.77
C TYR A 9 5.83 1.45 9.02
N LEU A 10 5.57 0.15 9.08
CA LEU A 10 4.95 -0.50 10.23
C LEU A 10 5.79 -0.33 11.50
N ALA A 11 7.11 -0.49 11.41
CA ALA A 11 8.04 -0.35 12.54
C ALA A 11 8.11 1.08 13.09
N ALA A 12 7.75 2.10 12.30
CA ALA A 12 7.69 3.49 12.76
C ALA A 12 6.37 3.85 13.46
N LEU A 13 5.34 3.02 13.34
CA LEU A 13 4.03 3.30 13.96
C LEU A 13 4.01 2.99 15.46
N PRO A 14 3.18 3.72 16.24
CA PRO A 14 2.75 3.30 17.57
C PRO A 14 2.20 1.86 17.57
N ALA A 15 2.36 1.15 18.69
CA ALA A 15 2.08 -0.28 18.78
C ALA A 15 0.62 -0.65 18.43
N ASP A 16 -0.34 0.15 18.89
CA ASP A 16 -1.77 0.02 18.60
C ASP A 16 -2.06 0.14 17.10
N ARG A 17 -1.51 1.17 16.45
CA ARG A 17 -1.69 1.40 15.02
C ARG A 17 -0.99 0.36 14.18
N ARG A 18 0.23 -0.05 14.57
CA ARG A 18 0.96 -1.13 13.92
C ARG A 18 0.16 -2.43 13.95
N ALA A 19 -0.42 -2.78 15.10
CA ALA A 19 -1.22 -3.99 15.24
C ALA A 19 -2.45 -3.95 14.33
N ALA A 20 -3.21 -2.85 14.35
CA ALA A 20 -4.40 -2.68 13.52
C ALA A 20 -4.08 -2.72 12.01
N LEU A 21 -3.07 -1.96 11.56
CA LEU A 21 -2.68 -1.97 10.15
C LEU A 21 -2.13 -3.32 9.72
N SER A 22 -1.38 -4.02 10.57
CA SER A 22 -0.86 -5.36 10.27
C SER A 22 -1.98 -6.38 10.09
N ALA A 23 -3.05 -6.28 10.90
CA ALA A 23 -4.22 -7.15 10.78
C ALA A 23 -4.95 -6.94 9.44
N VAL A 24 -5.20 -5.68 9.06
CA VAL A 24 -5.85 -5.36 7.78
C VAL A 24 -4.96 -5.75 6.59
N ARG A 25 -3.66 -5.42 6.65
CA ARG A 25 -2.66 -5.82 5.64
C ARG A 25 -2.67 -7.33 5.41
N LYS A 26 -2.71 -8.13 6.49
CA LYS A 26 -2.76 -9.59 6.40
C LYS A 26 -3.98 -10.06 5.61
N VAL A 27 -5.17 -9.56 5.94
CA VAL A 27 -6.42 -9.93 5.25
C VAL A 27 -6.37 -9.55 3.77
N ILE A 28 -5.84 -8.36 3.43
CA ILE A 28 -5.68 -7.95 2.03
C ILE A 28 -4.78 -8.94 1.30
N ASN A 29 -3.58 -9.23 1.84
CA ASN A 29 -2.63 -10.13 1.19
C ASN A 29 -3.15 -11.57 1.06
N GLU A 30 -4.03 -12.03 1.95
CA GLU A 30 -4.67 -13.36 1.86
C GLU A 30 -5.78 -13.43 0.81
N ASN A 31 -6.35 -12.29 0.40
CA ASN A 31 -7.50 -12.24 -0.51
C ASN A 31 -7.18 -11.58 -1.86
N LEU A 32 -6.01 -10.96 -2.01
CA LEU A 32 -5.61 -10.31 -3.24
C LEU A 32 -5.15 -11.37 -4.26
N PRO A 33 -5.68 -11.37 -5.49
CA PRO A 33 -5.24 -12.28 -6.54
C PRO A 33 -3.75 -12.09 -6.89
N GLU A 34 -3.17 -13.09 -7.56
CA GLU A 34 -1.86 -12.94 -8.18
C GLU A 34 -1.87 -11.79 -9.21
N GLY A 35 -0.72 -11.13 -9.35
CA GLY A 35 -0.55 -9.99 -10.27
C GLY A 35 -0.60 -8.62 -9.61
N TYR A 36 -0.94 -8.54 -8.33
CA TYR A 36 -0.78 -7.33 -7.52
C TYR A 36 0.52 -7.39 -6.72
N GLU A 37 1.16 -6.24 -6.58
CA GLU A 37 2.34 -6.07 -5.72
C GLU A 37 2.04 -5.12 -4.57
N GLU A 38 2.64 -5.40 -3.41
CA GLU A 38 2.59 -4.53 -2.24
C GLU A 38 3.86 -3.68 -2.16
N GLY A 39 3.71 -2.38 -1.92
CA GLY A 39 4.84 -1.48 -1.76
C GLY A 39 4.48 -0.16 -1.08
N MET A 40 5.45 0.74 -1.02
CA MET A 40 5.21 2.11 -0.55
C MET A 40 4.74 2.98 -1.72
N GLN A 41 3.53 3.54 -1.61
CA GLN A 41 2.98 4.50 -2.57
C GLN A 41 2.53 5.76 -1.86
N PHE A 42 2.98 6.93 -2.33
CA PHE A 42 2.61 8.24 -1.76
C PHE A 42 2.75 8.32 -0.22
N GLY A 43 3.73 7.63 0.35
CA GLY A 43 3.99 7.60 1.81
C GLY A 43 3.10 6.64 2.61
N MET A 44 2.34 5.78 1.95
CA MET A 44 1.42 4.81 2.54
C MET A 44 1.72 3.40 2.02
N ILE A 45 1.18 2.37 2.68
CA ILE A 45 1.20 1.02 2.12
C ILE A 45 0.20 1.00 0.97
N GLY A 46 0.60 0.51 -0.19
CA GLY A 46 -0.25 0.43 -1.37
C GLY A 46 -0.13 -0.91 -2.06
N TRP A 47 -1.23 -1.33 -2.68
CA TRP A 47 -1.29 -2.45 -3.59
C TRP A 47 -1.59 -1.95 -4.99
N TYR A 48 -0.82 -2.42 -5.95
CA TYR A 48 -0.87 -1.93 -7.33
C TYR A 48 -0.61 -3.04 -8.34
N VAL A 49 -1.07 -2.84 -9.56
CA VAL A 49 -0.69 -3.67 -10.71
C VAL A 49 0.67 -3.16 -11.23
N PRO A 50 1.71 -4.00 -11.29
CA PRO A 50 3.03 -3.58 -11.71
C PRO A 50 3.05 -3.22 -13.20
N LEU A 51 3.97 -2.34 -13.58
CA LEU A 51 4.14 -1.91 -14.98
C LEU A 51 4.53 -3.06 -15.92
N SER A 52 5.11 -4.14 -15.39
CA SER A 52 5.39 -5.37 -16.14
C SER A 52 4.10 -6.04 -16.66
N MET A 53 3.00 -5.91 -15.91
CA MET A 53 1.69 -6.45 -16.27
C MET A 53 0.81 -5.39 -16.95
N TYR A 54 0.93 -4.12 -16.55
CA TYR A 54 0.19 -3.01 -17.15
C TYR A 54 1.12 -1.85 -17.57
N PRO A 55 1.76 -1.94 -18.75
CA PRO A 55 2.79 -0.98 -19.18
C PRO A 55 2.28 0.45 -19.40
N ALA A 56 0.98 0.64 -19.66
CA ALA A 56 0.40 1.96 -19.83
C ALA A 56 0.44 2.80 -18.55
N GLY A 57 0.49 2.15 -17.39
CA GLY A 57 0.49 2.80 -16.08
C GLY A 57 -0.76 3.65 -15.81
N TYR A 58 -0.79 4.30 -14.65
CA TYR A 58 -1.93 5.11 -14.23
C TYR A 58 -2.06 6.39 -15.10
N GLY A 59 -3.25 6.64 -15.64
CA GLY A 59 -3.52 7.84 -16.44
C GLY A 59 -2.61 8.00 -17.67
N GLU A 60 -2.26 6.89 -18.32
CA GLU A 60 -1.31 6.84 -19.46
C GLU A 60 0.12 7.28 -19.11
N ASN A 61 0.48 7.24 -17.82
CA ASN A 61 1.84 7.48 -17.36
C ASN A 61 2.58 6.16 -17.08
N PRO A 62 3.48 5.71 -17.99
CA PRO A 62 4.17 4.42 -17.88
C PRO A 62 5.24 4.36 -16.78
N LYS A 63 5.33 5.40 -15.93
CA LYS A 63 6.23 5.43 -14.76
C LYS A 63 5.49 5.20 -13.45
N VAL A 64 4.16 5.19 -13.47
CA VAL A 64 3.34 5.09 -12.27
C VAL A 64 2.51 3.81 -12.39
N PRO A 65 2.72 2.81 -11.52
CA PRO A 65 1.91 1.60 -11.54
C PRO A 65 0.45 1.91 -11.23
N LEU A 66 -0.46 1.09 -11.74
CA LEU A 66 -1.90 1.26 -11.54
C LEU A 66 -2.25 0.91 -10.10
N SER A 67 -2.51 1.92 -9.29
CA SER A 67 -2.79 1.77 -7.87
C SER A 67 -4.21 1.25 -7.66
N PHE A 68 -4.42 0.39 -6.66
CA PHE A 68 -5.70 -0.26 -6.39
C PHE A 68 -6.22 0.05 -4.98
N VAL A 69 -5.40 -0.24 -3.97
CA VAL A 69 -5.76 -0.02 -2.56
C VAL A 69 -4.61 0.65 -1.83
N ALA A 70 -4.92 1.56 -0.93
CA ALA A 70 -3.97 2.16 0.00
C ALA A 70 -4.42 1.99 1.45
N LEU A 71 -3.45 1.71 2.33
CA LEU A 71 -3.64 1.57 3.77
C LEU A 71 -2.68 2.52 4.50
N ALA A 72 -3.25 3.37 5.35
CA ALA A 72 -2.52 4.47 5.96
C ALA A 72 -2.90 4.70 7.42
N SER A 73 -1.91 5.11 8.22
CA SER A 73 -2.11 5.71 9.54
C SER A 73 -1.96 7.23 9.42
N GLN A 74 -3.09 7.95 9.45
CA GLN A 74 -3.14 9.41 9.43
C GLN A 74 -3.30 9.98 10.85
N LYS A 75 -3.22 11.30 11.00
CA LYS A 75 -3.35 11.96 12.32
C LYS A 75 -4.70 11.64 12.98
N SER A 76 -5.78 11.75 12.23
CA SER A 76 -7.17 11.56 12.70
C SER A 76 -7.63 10.11 12.75
N GLY A 77 -6.92 9.16 12.14
CA GLY A 77 -7.36 7.78 12.10
C GLY A 77 -6.54 6.89 11.17
N MET A 78 -6.95 5.63 11.08
CA MET A 78 -6.42 4.63 10.15
C MET A 78 -7.38 4.49 8.98
N VAL A 79 -6.87 4.57 7.76
CA VAL A 79 -7.67 4.70 6.54
C VAL A 79 -7.34 3.57 5.59
N LEU A 80 -8.39 2.92 5.09
CA LEU A 80 -8.36 2.05 3.93
C LEU A 80 -9.04 2.78 2.77
N HIS A 81 -8.36 2.93 1.65
CA HIS A 81 -8.85 3.67 0.49
C HIS A 81 -8.72 2.83 -0.78
N PHE A 82 -9.78 2.80 -1.58
CA PHE A 82 -9.81 2.18 -2.90
C PHE A 82 -9.71 3.27 -3.96
N LEU A 83 -8.84 3.06 -4.95
CA LEU A 83 -8.48 4.02 -6.00
C LEU A 83 -9.18 3.72 -7.33
#